data_AF-A0AAX3ZBT8-F1
#
_entry.id   AF-A0AAX3ZBT8-F1
#
_cell.length_a   1.000
_cell.length_b   1.000
_cell.length_c   1.000
_cell.angle_alpha   90.00
_cell.angle_beta   90.00
_cell.angle_gamma   90.00
#
_symmetry.space_group_name_H-M   'P 1'
#
loop_
_entity.id
_entity.type
_entity.pdbx_description
1 polymer ?
#
loop_
_entity_poly.entity_id
_entity_poly.type
_entity_poly.pdbx_seq_one_letter_code
_entity_poly.pdbx_strand_id
1 'polypeptide(L)'
;MWKRKGRKGRRAAKPVPVELCDLCARVFPEDRSVRGYVPDSSAARVAHEWCDGLRLITACCDEHFDVIKDGYAHRPFVEEELWAAKLTRALTSGPSELSMDQLGCRTGLQEPQIRAAIAWHNERMREQQRTDP
;
A
#
# COMPACT_ATOMS: atom_id res chain seq x y z
N MET A 1 -30.19 -12.24 56.08
CA MET A 1 -28.86 -12.70 55.63
C MET A 1 -29.02 -13.51 54.34
N TRP A 2 -28.96 -12.88 53.16
CA TRP A 2 -29.14 -13.55 51.86
C TRP A 2 -27.85 -13.48 51.03
N LYS A 3 -27.25 -14.64 50.75
CA LYS A 3 -26.03 -14.78 49.94
C LYS A 3 -26.39 -14.60 48.45
N ARG A 4 -25.94 -13.51 47.83
CA ARG A 4 -25.96 -13.38 46.37
C ARG A 4 -24.84 -14.26 45.79
N LYS A 5 -25.23 -15.38 45.17
CA LYS A 5 -24.33 -16.19 44.33
C LYS A 5 -23.93 -15.35 43.12
N GLY A 6 -22.66 -14.93 43.07
CA GLY A 6 -22.07 -14.24 41.93
C GLY A 6 -22.19 -15.10 40.68
N ARG A 7 -22.95 -14.64 39.69
CA ARG A 7 -22.92 -15.19 38.33
C ARG A 7 -21.53 -14.88 37.76
N LYS A 8 -20.69 -15.91 37.61
CA LYS A 8 -19.45 -15.85 36.82
C LYS A 8 -19.80 -15.27 35.45
N GLY A 9 -19.37 -14.04 35.18
CA GLY A 9 -19.51 -13.42 33.87
C GLY A 9 -18.87 -14.32 32.81
N ARG A 10 -19.64 -14.69 31.79
CA ARG A 10 -19.08 -15.31 30.59
C ARG A 10 -18.10 -14.30 29.99
N ARG A 11 -16.80 -14.62 30.02
CA ARG A 11 -15.76 -13.82 29.36
C ARG A 11 -16.16 -13.74 27.89
N ALA A 12 -16.42 -12.55 27.36
CA ALA A 12 -16.65 -12.36 25.94
C ALA A 12 -15.44 -12.92 25.17
N ALA A 13 -15.68 -13.71 24.13
CA ALA A 13 -14.60 -14.23 23.29
C ALA A 13 -13.85 -13.04 22.69
N LYS A 14 -12.51 -13.08 22.75
CA LYS A 14 -11.70 -12.07 22.07
C LYS A 14 -11.98 -12.16 20.56
N PRO A 15 -12.17 -11.04 19.86
CA PRO A 15 -12.27 -11.06 18.41
C PRO A 15 -10.99 -11.66 17.82
N VAL A 16 -11.16 -12.59 16.88
CA VAL A 16 -10.05 -13.14 16.11
C VAL A 16 -9.67 -12.09 15.06
N PRO A 17 -8.39 -11.66 15.00
CA PRO A 17 -7.92 -10.79 13.92
C PRO A 17 -8.18 -11.43 12.55
N VAL A 18 -8.62 -10.61 11.60
CA VAL A 18 -8.97 -11.06 10.25
C VAL A 18 -8.26 -10.20 9.22
N GLU A 19 -8.01 -10.80 8.06
CA GLU A 19 -7.38 -10.20 6.89
C GLU A 19 -8.28 -10.30 5.67
N LEU A 20 -7.97 -9.52 4.64
CA LEU A 20 -8.62 -9.56 3.33
C LEU A 20 -7.65 -10.15 2.31
N CYS A 21 -8.11 -11.11 1.51
CA CYS A 21 -7.29 -11.64 0.41
C CYS A 21 -7.29 -10.67 -0.78
N ASP A 22 -6.11 -10.28 -1.24
CA ASP A 22 -5.95 -9.32 -2.33
C ASP A 22 -6.42 -9.86 -3.70
N LEU A 23 -6.55 -11.18 -3.88
CA LEU A 23 -7.05 -11.79 -5.11
C LEU A 23 -8.57 -11.92 -5.13
N CYS A 24 -9.15 -12.56 -4.09
CA CYS A 24 -10.55 -12.96 -4.09
C CYS A 24 -11.44 -12.15 -3.14
N ALA A 25 -10.89 -11.15 -2.44
CA ALA A 25 -11.56 -10.32 -1.43
C ALA A 25 -12.23 -11.13 -0.30
N ARG A 26 -11.84 -12.39 -0.09
CA ARG A 26 -12.32 -13.19 1.04
C ARG A 26 -11.72 -12.66 2.34
N VAL A 27 -12.56 -12.51 3.37
CA VAL A 27 -12.12 -12.27 4.75
C VAL A 27 -11.75 -13.60 5.40
N PHE A 28 -10.58 -13.68 6.03
CA PHE A 28 -10.08 -14.92 6.63
C PHE A 28 -9.25 -14.64 7.90
N PRO A 29 -9.08 -15.63 8.81
CA PRO A 29 -8.27 -15.45 10.01
C PRO A 29 -6.81 -15.07 9.70
N GLU A 30 -6.26 -14.08 10.40
CA GLU A 30 -4.91 -13.56 10.14
C GLU A 30 -3.81 -14.64 10.27
N ASP A 31 -3.99 -15.61 11.16
CA ASP A 31 -3.05 -16.72 11.41
C ASP A 31 -2.87 -17.67 10.21
N ARG A 32 -3.70 -17.52 9.18
CA ARG A 32 -3.62 -18.27 7.92
C ARG A 32 -3.09 -17.43 6.76
N SER A 33 -2.62 -16.22 7.03
CA SER A 33 -2.16 -15.31 5.98
C SER A 33 -0.87 -15.78 5.34
N VAL A 34 -0.90 -15.86 4.01
CA VAL A 34 0.30 -15.95 3.19
C VAL A 34 0.63 -14.52 2.76
N ARG A 35 1.78 -14.02 3.23
CA ARG A 35 2.22 -12.64 2.98
C ARG A 35 3.57 -12.63 2.30
N GLY A 36 3.78 -11.65 1.42
CA GLY A 36 5.07 -11.44 0.77
C GLY A 36 5.11 -10.13 0.00
N TYR A 37 6.33 -9.73 -0.40
CA TYR A 37 6.55 -8.50 -1.14
C TYR A 37 6.77 -8.79 -2.62
N VAL A 38 6.19 -7.96 -3.48
CA VAL A 38 6.39 -7.98 -4.93
C VAL A 38 6.87 -6.61 -5.42
N PRO A 39 7.75 -6.56 -6.45
CA PRO A 39 8.13 -5.30 -7.08
C PRO A 39 6.91 -4.61 -7.71
N ASP A 40 6.70 -3.35 -7.35
CA ASP A 40 5.64 -2.50 -7.90
C ASP A 40 6.05 -1.03 -7.81
N SER A 41 6.33 -0.39 -8.95
CA SER A 41 6.69 1.02 -8.99
C SER A 41 5.56 1.93 -8.51
N SER A 42 4.30 1.51 -8.49
CA SER A 42 3.22 2.31 -7.90
C SER A 42 3.14 2.28 -6.37
N ALA A 43 3.98 1.47 -5.71
CA ALA A 43 3.93 1.28 -4.26
C ALA A 43 4.88 2.25 -3.51
N ALA A 44 4.32 3.31 -2.93
CA ALA A 44 5.02 4.18 -1.97
C ALA A 44 4.35 4.09 -0.60
N ARG A 45 4.97 3.41 0.37
CA ARG A 45 4.34 3.13 1.69
C ARG A 45 4.58 4.27 2.68
N VAL A 46 3.56 4.64 3.45
CA VAL A 46 3.66 5.70 4.48
C VAL A 46 4.52 5.29 5.67
N ALA A 47 4.43 4.02 6.09
CA ALA A 47 5.08 3.57 7.32
C ALA A 47 6.61 3.42 7.20
N HIS A 48 7.11 3.05 6.01
CA HIS A 48 8.49 2.60 5.82
C HIS A 48 8.98 2.92 4.42
N GLU A 49 9.79 3.96 4.27
CA GLU A 49 10.36 4.40 2.99
C GLU A 49 11.27 3.35 2.34
N TRP A 50 11.90 2.49 3.14
CA TRP A 50 12.72 1.37 2.64
C TRP A 50 11.90 0.29 1.92
N CYS A 51 10.56 0.32 2.05
CA CYS A 51 9.66 -0.54 1.30
C CYS A 51 9.13 0.11 0.01
N ASP A 52 9.60 1.30 -0.36
CA ASP A 52 9.18 1.94 -1.61
C ASP A 52 9.57 1.07 -2.81
N GLY A 53 8.63 0.87 -3.73
CA GLY A 53 8.77 -0.09 -4.83
C GLY A 53 8.38 -1.52 -4.45
N LEU A 54 7.95 -1.78 -3.21
CA LEU A 54 7.54 -3.10 -2.75
C LEU A 54 6.11 -3.09 -2.24
N ARG A 55 5.22 -3.78 -2.95
CA ARG A 55 3.86 -4.01 -2.49
C ARG A 55 3.81 -5.23 -1.59
N LEU A 56 3.28 -5.06 -0.39
CA LEU A 56 2.91 -6.17 0.47
C LEU A 56 1.61 -6.77 -0.07
N ILE A 57 1.64 -8.07 -0.37
CA ILE A 57 0.48 -8.87 -0.77
C ILE A 57 0.06 -9.75 0.40
N THR A 58 -1.24 -9.84 0.62
CA THR A 58 -1.89 -10.73 1.60
C THR A 58 -2.87 -11.66 0.90
N ALA A 59 -2.65 -12.97 1.02
CA ALA A 59 -3.47 -14.00 0.42
C ALA A 59 -3.95 -15.03 1.44
N CYS A 60 -5.10 -15.67 1.14
CA CYS A 60 -5.67 -16.70 2.00
C CYS A 60 -5.06 -18.10 1.80
N CYS A 61 -4.22 -18.27 0.77
CA CYS A 61 -3.49 -19.51 0.46
C CYS A 61 -2.34 -19.21 -0.51
N ASP A 62 -1.42 -20.16 -0.66
CA ASP A 62 -0.25 -20.06 -1.54
C ASP A 62 -0.65 -19.90 -3.01
N GLU A 63 -1.67 -20.63 -3.48
CA GLU A 63 -2.15 -20.56 -4.87
C GLU A 63 -2.57 -19.13 -5.25
N HIS A 64 -3.31 -18.44 -4.38
CA HIS A 64 -3.69 -17.05 -4.62
C HIS A 64 -2.49 -16.10 -4.58
N PHE A 65 -1.53 -16.36 -3.70
CA PHE A 65 -0.31 -15.57 -3.64
C PHE A 65 0.51 -15.71 -4.93
N ASP A 66 0.67 -16.93 -5.45
CA ASP A 66 1.41 -17.21 -6.67
C ASP A 66 0.77 -16.56 -7.89
N VAL A 67 -0.56 -16.59 -8.01
CA VAL A 67 -1.28 -15.90 -9.10
C VAL A 67 -1.02 -14.39 -9.07
N ILE A 68 -1.09 -13.77 -7.88
CA ILE A 68 -0.81 -12.32 -7.76
C ILE A 68 0.65 -12.04 -8.11
N LYS A 69 1.57 -12.83 -7.56
CA LYS A 69 3.01 -12.66 -7.77
C LYS A 69 3.39 -12.75 -9.25
N ASP A 70 2.82 -13.71 -9.98
CA ASP A 70 3.01 -13.87 -11.43
C ASP A 70 2.52 -12.63 -12.19
N GLY A 71 1.34 -12.11 -11.83
CA GLY A 71 0.81 -10.86 -12.39
C GLY A 71 1.76 -9.67 -12.23
N TYR A 72 2.42 -9.54 -11.07
CA TYR A 72 3.43 -8.48 -10.85
C TYR A 72 4.75 -8.74 -11.58
N ALA A 73 5.14 -9.99 -11.81
CA ALA A 73 6.37 -10.32 -12.54
C ALA A 73 6.36 -9.81 -13.98
N HIS A 74 5.18 -9.65 -14.58
CA HIS A 74 5.00 -9.12 -15.92
C HIS A 74 4.80 -7.60 -15.99
N ARG A 75 4.63 -6.93 -14.84
CA ARG A 75 4.46 -5.48 -14.81
C ARG A 75 5.84 -4.81 -14.93
N PRO A 76 6.02 -3.86 -15.86
CA PRO A 76 7.25 -3.11 -15.94
C PRO A 76 7.42 -2.26 -14.67
N PHE A 77 8.63 -2.26 -14.13
CA PHE A 77 9.00 -1.39 -13.04
C PHE A 77 9.56 -0.08 -13.61
N VAL A 78 8.85 1.03 -13.39
CA VAL A 78 9.19 2.34 -13.94
C VAL A 78 9.65 3.26 -12.81
N GLU A 79 10.89 3.74 -12.86
CA GLU A 79 11.45 4.58 -11.80
C GLU A 79 10.67 5.88 -11.61
N GLU A 80 10.25 6.51 -12.71
CA GLU A 80 9.46 7.74 -12.68
C GLU A 80 8.07 7.54 -12.06
N GLU A 81 7.47 6.36 -12.24
CA GLU A 81 6.21 6.00 -11.56
C GLU A 81 6.43 5.92 -10.04
N LEU A 82 7.52 5.31 -9.60
CA LEU A 82 7.86 5.24 -8.18
C LEU A 82 8.15 6.61 -7.59
N TRP A 83 8.92 7.43 -8.30
CA TRP A 83 9.20 8.79 -7.86
C TRP A 83 7.90 9.61 -7.78
N ALA A 84 7.00 9.46 -8.75
CA ALA A 84 5.68 10.10 -8.73
C ALA A 84 4.86 9.63 -7.52
N ALA A 85 4.81 8.33 -7.24
CA ALA A 85 4.12 7.80 -6.06
C ALA A 85 4.68 8.35 -4.74
N LYS A 86 6.01 8.50 -4.63
CA LYS A 86 6.66 9.13 -3.48
C LYS A 86 6.30 10.62 -3.33
N LEU A 87 6.23 11.36 -4.44
CA LEU A 87 5.77 12.75 -4.42
C LEU A 87 4.30 12.85 -3.98
N THR A 88 3.41 12.04 -4.55
CA THR A 88 2.00 11.99 -4.14
C THR A 88 1.86 11.70 -2.66
N ARG A 89 2.63 10.74 -2.12
CA ARG A 89 2.66 10.48 -0.67
C ARG A 89 3.08 11.72 0.13
N ALA A 90 4.19 12.36 -0.26
CA ALA A 90 4.73 13.52 0.47
C ALA A 90 3.76 14.71 0.49
N LEU A 91 2.99 14.89 -0.58
CA LEU A 91 1.99 15.94 -0.73
C LEU A 91 0.66 15.60 -0.03
N THR A 92 0.28 14.32 0.06
CA THR A 92 -0.98 13.89 0.70
C THR A 92 -0.86 13.68 2.20
N SER A 93 0.34 13.40 2.71
CA SER A 93 0.60 13.17 4.14
C SER A 93 1.01 14.43 4.90
N GLY A 94 1.06 15.60 4.25
CA GLY A 94 1.50 16.86 4.85
C GLY A 94 0.88 18.09 4.17
N PRO A 95 1.54 19.26 4.21
CA PRO A 95 1.11 20.42 3.45
C PRO A 95 0.99 20.11 1.96
N SER A 96 -0.06 20.63 1.33
CA SER A 96 -0.36 20.42 -0.09
C SER A 96 0.63 21.10 -1.03
N GLU A 97 1.40 22.06 -0.53
CA GLU A 97 2.42 22.80 -1.27
C GLU A 97 3.77 22.66 -0.57
N LEU A 98 4.77 22.22 -1.34
CA LEU A 98 6.13 22.02 -0.87
C LEU A 98 7.09 22.61 -1.89
N SER A 99 8.15 23.28 -1.41
CA SER A 99 9.24 23.70 -2.28
C SER A 99 10.03 22.49 -2.81
N MET A 100 10.82 22.69 -3.86
CA MET A 100 11.69 21.64 -4.42
C MET A 100 12.63 21.04 -3.37
N ASP A 101 13.20 21.88 -2.49
CA ASP A 101 14.08 21.46 -1.41
C ASP A 101 13.33 20.60 -0.36
N GLN A 102 12.12 21.03 0.01
CA GLN A 102 11.27 20.27 0.93
C GLN A 102 10.83 18.92 0.34
N LEU A 103 10.53 18.87 -0.96
CA LEU A 103 10.24 17.62 -1.66
C LEU A 103 11.45 16.69 -1.64
N GLY A 104 12.65 17.21 -1.92
CA GLY A 104 13.87 16.43 -1.86
C GLY A 104 14.11 15.86 -0.46
N CYS A 105 14.00 16.69 0.58
CA CYS A 105 14.18 16.26 1.97
C CYS A 105 13.20 15.17 2.42
N ARG A 106 11.93 15.24 1.97
CA ARG A 106 10.87 14.29 2.38
C ARG A 106 10.84 13.00 1.58
N THR A 107 11.44 12.99 0.39
CA THR A 107 11.37 11.83 -0.51
C THR A 107 12.73 11.20 -0.77
N GLY A 108 13.82 11.89 -0.41
CA GLY A 108 15.19 11.52 -0.79
C GLY A 108 15.48 11.68 -2.29
N LEU A 109 14.56 12.28 -3.06
CA LEU A 109 14.74 12.48 -4.50
C LEU A 109 15.57 13.73 -4.78
N GLN A 110 16.39 13.65 -5.82
CA GLN A 110 17.10 14.79 -6.37
C GLN A 110 16.21 15.59 -7.32
N GLU A 111 16.51 16.87 -7.51
CA GLU A 111 15.71 17.75 -8.38
C GLU A 111 15.41 17.17 -9.78
N PRO A 112 16.36 16.55 -10.52
CA PRO A 112 16.06 15.93 -11.80
C PRO A 112 15.02 14.80 -11.71
N GLN A 113 15.06 14.00 -10.65
CA GLN A 113 14.11 12.92 -10.40
C GLN A 113 12.72 13.46 -10.06
N ILE A 114 12.66 14.53 -9.27
CA ILE A 114 11.40 15.24 -8.96
C ILE A 114 10.76 15.78 -10.24
N ARG A 115 11.56 16.40 -11.11
CA ARG A 115 11.08 16.91 -12.41
C ARG A 115 10.58 15.80 -13.32
N ALA A 116 11.31 14.69 -13.41
CA ALA A 116 10.92 13.52 -14.19
C ALA A 116 9.62 12.89 -13.68
N ALA A 117 9.47 12.77 -12.36
CA ALA A 117 8.26 12.27 -11.71
C ALA A 117 7.02 13.14 -12.02
N ILE A 118 7.17 14.47 -11.94
CA ILE A 118 6.09 15.41 -12.30
C ILE A 118 5.72 15.26 -13.77
N ALA A 119 6.71 15.18 -14.67
CA ALA A 119 6.47 15.00 -16.10
C ALA A 119 5.72 13.70 -16.39
N TRP A 120 6.14 12.58 -15.78
CA TRP A 120 5.49 11.28 -15.89
C TRP A 120 4.05 11.32 -15.39
N HIS A 121 3.80 11.89 -14.21
CA HIS A 121 2.46 11.99 -13.64
C HIS A 121 1.52 12.82 -14.53
N ASN A 122 1.98 13.98 -14.99
CA ASN A 122 1.20 14.86 -15.85
C ASN A 122 0.84 14.19 -17.19
N GLU A 123 1.75 13.40 -17.76
CA GLU A 123 1.44 12.63 -18.97
C GLU A 123 0.36 11.60 -18.72
N ARG A 124 0.46 10.84 -17.62
CA ARG A 124 -0.56 9.84 -17.24
C ARG A 124 -1.93 10.46 -17.02
N MET A 125 -1.99 11.64 -16.39
CA MET A 125 -3.25 12.37 -16.21
C MET A 125 -3.86 12.83 -17.55
N ARG A 126 -3.02 13.25 -18.51
CA ARG A 126 -3.47 13.60 -19.87
C ARG A 126 -3.99 12.39 -20.65
N GLU A 127 -3.32 11.25 -20.52
CA GLU A 127 -3.77 9.99 -21.14
C GLU A 127 -5.14 9.58 -20.59
N GLN A 128 -5.31 9.60 -19.26
CA GLN A 128 -6.57 9.24 -18.60
C GLN A 128 -7.73 10.14 -19.04
N GLN A 129 -7.54 11.46 -19.08
CA GLN A 129 -8.55 12.41 -19.55
C GLN A 129 -8.95 12.23 -21.01
N ARG A 130 -8.06 11.66 -21.84
CA ARG A 130 -8.36 11.36 -23.25
C ARG A 130 -9.18 10.07 -23.39
N THR A 131 -9.04 9.15 -22.45
CA THR A 131 -9.71 7.85 -22.45
C THR A 131 -11.05 7.85 -21.69
N ASP A 132 -11.32 8.87 -20.88
CA ASP A 132 -12.65 9.07 -20.28
C ASP A 132 -13.64 9.63 -21.34
N PRO A 133 -14.78 8.96 -21.59
CA PRO A 133 -15.76 9.35 -22.59
C PRO A 133 -16.61 10.58 -22.22
#